data_AF-A0AAV9RJ74-F1
#
_entry.id   AF-A0AAV9RJ74-F1
#
_cell.length_a   1.000
_cell.length_b   1.000
_cell.length_c   1.000
_cell.angle_alpha   90.00
_cell.angle_beta   90.00
_cell.angle_gamma   90.00
#
_symmetry.space_group_name_H-M   'P 1'
#
loop_
_entity.id
_entity.type
_entity.pdbx_description
1 polymer ?
#
loop_
_entity_poly.entity_id
_entity_poly.type
_entity_poly.pdbx_seq_one_letter_code
_entity_poly.pdbx_strand_id
1 'polypeptide(L)' 'MMSYWGTFARTGSPNGHDLVDWPMYGAEEKYLSLDLKEQVSGQSLKKDRFIFVIETPLEKMRKPEENVEHSEL' A
#
# COMPACT_ATOMS: atom_id res chain seq x y z
N MET A 1 6.49 -14.95 -12.37
CA MET A 1 5.13 -14.61 -11.89
C MET A 1 4.26 -15.80 -11.52
N MET A 2 4.05 -16.80 -12.39
CA MET A 2 3.13 -17.91 -12.07
C MET A 2 3.60 -18.77 -10.88
N SER A 3 4.91 -18.82 -10.62
CA SER A 3 5.51 -19.51 -9.48
C SER A 3 5.04 -18.98 -8.12
N TYR A 4 5.00 -17.65 -7.94
CA TYR A 4 4.51 -17.01 -6.71
C TYR A 4 3.03 -17.36 -6.46
N TRP A 5 2.17 -17.19 -7.48
CA TRP A 5 0.74 -17.48 -7.37
C TRP A 5 0.45 -18.96 -7.16
N GLY A 6 1.18 -19.85 -7.84
CA GLY A 6 1.02 -21.30 -7.67
C GLY A 6 1.39 -21.76 -6.26
N THR A 7 2.43 -21.17 -5.67
CA THR A 7 2.84 -21.52 -4.30
C THR A 7 1.88 -20.94 -3.27
N PHE A 8 1.41 -19.72 -3.48
CA PHE A 8 0.37 -19.10 -2.66
C PHE A 8 -0.92 -19.92 -2.65
N ALA A 9 -1.41 -20.34 -3.82
CA ALA A 9 -2.63 -21.16 -3.92
C ALA A 9 -2.51 -22.51 -3.19
N ARG A 10 -1.31 -23.07 -3.06
CA ARG A 10 -1.06 -24.36 -2.37
C ARG A 10 -0.82 -24.23 -0.88
N THR A 11 -0.13 -23.18 -0.44
CA THR A 11 0.44 -23.09 0.91
C THR A 11 -0.01 -21.86 1.71
N GLY A 12 -0.66 -20.90 1.06
CA GLY A 12 -0.94 -19.58 1.62
C GLY A 12 0.27 -18.64 1.65
N SER A 13 1.46 -19.10 1.23
CA SER A 13 2.67 -18.29 1.10
C SER A 13 3.08 -18.19 -0.37
N PRO A 14 3.38 -16.99 -0.90
CA PRO A 14 3.90 -16.84 -2.25
C PRO A 14 5.37 -17.33 -2.38
N ASN A 15 6.08 -17.52 -1.26
CA ASN A 15 7.51 -17.85 -1.26
C ASN A 15 7.76 -19.29 -1.65
N GLY A 16 8.83 -19.53 -2.41
CA GLY A 16 9.23 -20.84 -2.90
C GLY A 16 10.72 -20.88 -3.24
N HIS A 17 11.22 -22.07 -3.57
CA HIS A 17 12.60 -22.25 -3.99
C HIS A 17 12.92 -21.40 -5.25
N ASP A 18 14.09 -20.77 -5.28
CA ASP A 18 14.57 -19.87 -6.34
C ASP A 18 13.72 -18.61 -6.60
N LEU A 19 12.87 -18.22 -5.65
CA LEU A 19 12.13 -16.94 -5.70
C LEU A 19 12.74 -15.93 -4.75
N VAL A 20 12.66 -14.66 -5.12
CA VAL A 20 12.97 -13.56 -4.18
C VAL A 20 11.90 -13.57 -3.10
N ASP A 21 12.32 -13.38 -1.85
CA ASP A 21 11.40 -13.32 -0.72
C ASP A 21 10.35 -12.23 -0.92
N TRP A 22 9.09 -12.64 -0.95
CA TRP A 22 7.94 -11.77 -0.89
C TRP A 22 7.59 -11.53 0.59
N PRO A 23 7.83 -10.32 1.11
CA PRO A 23 7.59 -10.03 2.51
C PRO A 23 6.10 -10.07 2.83
N MET A 24 5.75 -10.60 3.99
CA MET A 24 4.38 -10.50 4.50
C MET A 24 4.05 -9.03 4.75
N TYR A 25 2.90 -8.57 4.24
CA TYR A 25 2.43 -7.23 4.50
C TYR A 25 2.07 -7.08 5.99
N GLY A 26 2.53 -6.00 6.62
CA GLY A 26 2.36 -5.77 8.06
C GLY A 26 2.55 -4.30 8.41
N ALA A 27 2.88 -4.01 9.67
CA ALA A 27 3.06 -2.63 10.16
C ALA A 27 4.13 -1.83 9.40
N GLU A 28 5.14 -2.53 8.88
CA GLU A 28 6.17 -1.92 8.04
C GLU A 28 5.71 -1.68 6.61
N GLU A 29 4.54 -2.17 6.18
CA GLU A 29 4.00 -1.98 4.82
C GLU A 29 4.96 -2.43 3.70
N LYS A 30 5.76 -3.46 3.98
CA LYS A 30 6.66 -4.05 3.00
C LYS A 30 5.88 -4.73 1.89
N TYR A 31 6.37 -4.59 0.67
CA TYR A 31 5.80 -5.22 -0.52
C TYR A 31 6.89 -5.70 -1.47
N LEU A 32 6.54 -6.55 -2.41
CA LEU A 32 7.42 -6.94 -3.51
C LEU A 32 6.96 -6.23 -4.79
N SER A 33 7.85 -5.46 -5.41
CA SER A 33 7.63 -4.95 -6.77
C SER A 33 7.84 -6.07 -7.76
N LEU A 34 6.90 -6.23 -8.69
CA LEU A 34 6.91 -7.27 -9.70
C LEU A 34 7.20 -6.64 -11.08
N ASP A 35 8.43 -6.17 -11.25
CA ASP A 35 8.86 -5.54 -12.50
C ASP A 35 9.39 -6.55 -13.51
N LEU A 36 9.40 -6.14 -14.78
CA LEU A 36 9.87 -6.96 -15.91
C LEU A 36 11.36 -7.33 -15.80
N LYS A 37 12.17 -6.47 -15.17
CA LYS A 37 13.62 -6.65 -15.06
C LYS A 37 14.01 -7.40 -13.80
N GLU A 38 13.40 -7.05 -12.67
CA GLU A 38 13.75 -7.61 -11.36
C GLU A 38 12.59 -7.50 -10.38
N GLN A 39 12.64 -8.31 -9.33
CA GLN A 39 11.71 -8.22 -8.21
C GLN A 39 12.44 -7.62 -7.03
N VAL A 40 11.95 -6.49 -6.54
CA VAL A 40 12.62 -5.70 -5.50
C VAL A 40 11.65 -5.46 -4.35
N SER A 41 12.12 -5.68 -3.12
CA SER A 41 11.34 -5.34 -1.94
C SER A 41 11.28 -3.82 -1.77
N GLY A 42 10.07 -3.31 -1.59
CA GLY A 42 9.81 -1.92 -1.28
C GLY A 42 9.06 -1.78 0.04
N GLN A 43 8.82 -0.53 0.43
CA GLN A 43 8.08 -0.18 1.63
C GLN A 43 7.09 0.95 1.33
N SER A 44 5.93 0.95 2.01
CA SER A 44 4.96 2.05 1.97
C SER A 44 4.51 2.44 0.55
N LEU A 45 3.96 1.46 -0.17
CA LEU A 45 3.55 1.61 -1.57
C LEU A 45 2.57 2.79 -1.75
N LYS A 46 2.97 3.78 -2.55
CA LYS A 46 2.16 4.97 -2.88
C LYS A 46 1.65 5.76 -1.66
N LYS A 47 2.43 5.79 -0.57
CA LYS A 47 2.07 6.44 0.69
C LYS A 47 1.51 7.86 0.53
N ASP A 48 2.20 8.73 -0.19
CA ASP A 48 1.75 10.13 -0.36
C ASP A 48 0.38 10.22 -1.04
N ARG A 49 0.13 9.35 -2.04
CA ARG A 49 -1.17 9.29 -2.71
C ARG A 49 -2.25 8.72 -1.81
N PHE A 50 -1.92 7.74 -0.97
CA PHE A 50 -2.85 7.20 0.03
C PHE A 50 -3.26 8.28 1.04
N ILE A 51 -2.29 9.04 1.57
CA ILE A 51 -2.54 10.16 2.48
C ILE A 51 -3.45 11.19 1.81
N PHE A 52 -3.16 11.57 0.57
CA PHE A 52 -3.92 12.59 -0.14
C PHE A 52 -5.36 12.17 -0.46
N VAL A 53 -5.57 10.94 -0.95
CA VAL A 53 -6.88 10.50 -1.46
C VAL A 53 -7.77 9.91 -0.36
N ILE A 54 -7.19 9.28 0.67
CA ILE A 54 -7.93 8.53 1.68
C ILE A 54 -7.86 9.24 3.03
N GLU A 55 -6.67 9.44 3.60
CA GLU A 55 -6.54 9.94 4.97
C GLU A 55 -7.01 11.40 5.09
N THR A 56 -6.52 12.28 4.21
CA THR A 56 -6.81 13.73 4.27
C THR A 56 -8.31 14.02 4.16
N PRO A 57 -9.06 13.45 3.21
CA PRO A 57 -10.50 13.71 3.13
C PRO A 57 -11.28 13.14 4.31
N LEU A 58 -10.90 11.94 4.80
CA LEU A 58 -11.54 11.34 5.97
C LEU A 58 -11.30 12.18 7.23
N GLU A 59 -10.10 12.73 7.40
CA GLU A 59 -9.80 13.63 8.52
C GLU A 59 -10.66 14.89 8.47
N LYS A 60 -10.81 15.51 7.29
CA LYS A 60 -11.68 16.68 7.09
C LYS A 60 -13.16 16.36 7.34
N MET A 61 -13.65 15.18 6.98
CA MET A 61 -15.05 14.79 7.29
C MET A 61 -15.29 14.60 8.79
N ARG A 62 -14.26 14.20 9.54
CA ARG A 62 -14.34 14.00 11.00
C ARG A 62 -14.21 15.30 11.79
N LYS A 63 -13.63 16.34 11.17
CA LYS A 63 -13.49 17.69 11.73
C LYS A 63 -14.29 18.65 10.86
N PRO A 64 -15.60 18.89 11.14
CA PRO A 64 -16.34 19.95 10.45
C PRO A 64 -15.51 21.24 10.54
N GLU A 65 -15.15 21.81 9.40
CA GLU A 65 -14.35 23.03 9.33
C GLU A 65 -15.07 24.13 10.14
N GLU A 66 -14.51 24.51 11.29
CA GLU A 66 -14.86 25.74 12.02
C GLU A 66 -14.35 26.95 11.21
N ASN A 67 -14.91 27.20 10.02
CA ASN A 67 -14.71 28.43 9.26
C ASN A 67 -15.85 28.61 8.25
N VAL A 68 -17.02 29.00 8.77
CA VAL A 68 -17.99 29.82 8.01
C VAL A 68 -17.99 31.21 8.64
N GLU A 69 -16.84 31.89 8.61
CA GLU A 69 -16.78 33.35 8.67
C GLU A 69 -16.27 33.86 7.32
N HIS A 70 -17.08 33.64 6.28
CA HIS A 70 -17.08 34.58 5.17
C HIS A 70 -17.86 35.81 5.64
N SER A 71 -17.14 36.72 6.30
CA SER A 71 -17.51 38.12 6.45
C SER A 71 -17.55 38.74 5.05
N GLU A 72 -18.69 38.65 4.37
CA GLU A 72 -18.99 39.50 3.23
C GLU A 72 -19.46 40.87 3.78
N LEU A 73 -18.55 41.85 3.74
CA LEU A 73 -18.85 43.28 3.82
C LEU A 73 -18.71 43.90 2.43
#